data_AF-A0A109RN08-F1
#
_entry.id   AF-A0A109RN08-F1
#
_cell.length_a   1.000
_cell.length_b   1.000
_cell.length_c   1.000
_cell.angle_alpha   90.00
_cell.angle_beta   90.00
_cell.angle_gamma   90.00
#
_symmetry.space_group_name_H-M   'P 1'
#
loop_
_entity.id
_entity.type
_entity.pdbx_description
1 polymer ?
#
loop_
_entity_poly.entity_id
_entity_poly.type
_entity_poly.pdbx_seq_one_letter_code
_entity_poly.pdbx_strand_id
1 'polypeptide(L)'
;MLISSAIDELINSLKEEYDYIILDTPPIGLVSDAIELLKYADSTIYVLRQAYSQKGMLKMINDKYIKQEISNLSIVLNDFKVKSKYGYGYGYGYGYGYGKYSNGYHENEKKSFLSQIFKRNK
;
A
#
# COMPACT_ATOMS: atom_id res chain seq x y z
N MET A 1 3.18 -10.09 32.92
CA MET A 1 4.12 -11.20 33.20
C MET A 1 3.49 -12.58 32.98
N LEU A 2 2.20 -12.82 33.25
CA LEU A 2 1.56 -14.12 32.96
C LEU A 2 1.31 -14.39 31.46
N ILE A 3 1.04 -13.35 30.67
CA ILE A 3 0.83 -13.49 29.21
C ILE A 3 2.16 -13.76 28.49
N SER A 4 3.27 -13.18 28.94
CA SER A 4 4.54 -13.34 28.24
C SER A 4 5.10 -14.76 28.36
N SER A 5 5.02 -15.38 29.56
CA SER A 5 5.52 -16.74 29.76
C SER A 5 4.74 -17.78 28.95
N ALA A 6 3.41 -17.65 28.87
CA ALA A 6 2.58 -18.55 28.06
C ALA A 6 2.87 -18.39 26.56
N ILE A 7 3.13 -17.17 26.09
CA ILE A 7 3.50 -16.90 24.70
C ILE A 7 4.91 -17.41 24.37
N ASP A 8 5.86 -17.30 25.31
CA ASP A 8 7.21 -17.85 25.15
C ASP A 8 7.15 -19.37 24.94
N GLU A 9 6.40 -20.08 25.80
CA GLU A 9 6.19 -21.54 25.69
C GLU A 9 5.49 -21.93 24.38
N LEU A 10 4.46 -21.16 23.98
CA LEU A 10 3.75 -21.39 22.72
C LEU A 10 4.67 -21.20 21.51
N ILE A 11 5.42 -20.11 21.44
CA ILE A 11 6.33 -19.86 20.31
C ILE A 11 7.40 -20.95 20.22
N ASN A 12 7.95 -21.38 21.35
CA ASN A 12 8.97 -22.43 21.38
C ASN A 12 8.42 -23.77 20.90
N SER A 13 7.23 -24.18 21.35
CA SER A 13 6.61 -25.42 20.86
C SER A 13 6.28 -25.36 19.37
N LEU A 14 5.75 -24.23 18.86
CA LEU A 14 5.49 -24.06 17.44
C LEU A 14 6.77 -24.12 16.59
N LYS A 15 7.92 -23.64 17.12
CA LYS A 15 9.21 -23.71 16.40
C LYS A 15 9.73 -25.13 16.23
N GLU A 16 9.30 -26.08 17.05
CA GLU A 16 9.66 -27.50 16.90
C GLU A 16 8.80 -28.20 15.84
N GLU A 17 7.59 -27.70 15.58
CA GLU A 17 6.61 -28.34 14.69
C GLU A 17 6.53 -27.71 13.29
N TYR A 18 6.89 -26.43 13.15
CA TYR A 18 6.70 -25.67 11.91
C TYR A 18 7.98 -25.01 11.42
N ASP A 19 8.23 -25.11 10.11
CA ASP A 19 9.35 -24.41 9.46
C ASP A 19 9.15 -22.89 9.42
N TYR A 20 7.90 -22.45 9.33
CA TYR A 20 7.53 -21.04 9.24
C TYR A 20 6.33 -20.73 10.13
N ILE A 21 6.44 -19.68 10.94
CA ILE A 21 5.39 -19.19 11.82
C ILE A 21 5.03 -17.77 11.40
N ILE A 22 3.77 -17.52 11.08
CA ILE A 22 3.26 -16.18 10.74
C ILE A 22 2.46 -15.66 11.92
N LEU A 23 2.91 -14.56 12.49
CA LEU A 23 2.22 -13.86 13.57
C LEU A 23 1.40 -12.71 12.97
N ASP A 24 0.08 -12.85 12.95
CA ASP A 24 -0.82 -11.75 12.58
C ASP A 24 -1.08 -10.85 13.81
N THR A 25 -0.98 -9.53 13.63
CA THR A 25 -0.98 -8.57 14.74
C THR A 25 -1.89 -7.38 14.44
N PRO A 26 -2.47 -6.73 15.47
CA PRO A 26 -3.25 -5.51 15.28
C PRO A 26 -2.36 -4.36 14.76
N PRO A 27 -2.93 -3.28 14.17
CA PRO A 27 -2.16 -2.18 13.61
C PRO A 27 -1.21 -1.53 14.64
N ILE A 28 0.09 -1.51 14.31
CA ILE A 28 1.11 -0.81 15.12
C ILE A 28 0.73 0.67 15.17
N GLY A 29 0.52 1.20 16.38
CA GLY A 29 0.14 2.58 16.65
C GLY A 29 -1.18 2.75 17.41
N LEU A 30 -2.04 1.73 17.40
CA LEU A 30 -3.27 1.72 18.22
C LEU A 30 -3.12 0.87 19.49
N VAL A 31 -2.33 -0.20 19.43
CA VAL A 31 -2.19 -1.18 20.52
C VAL A 31 -0.72 -1.52 20.74
N SER A 32 -0.29 -1.58 22.01
CA SER A 32 1.08 -1.93 22.41
C SER A 32 1.44 -3.38 22.10
N ASP A 33 0.46 -4.27 22.11
CA ASP A 33 0.63 -5.73 22.10
C ASP A 33 1.34 -6.22 20.83
N ALA A 34 1.12 -5.54 19.69
CA ALA A 34 1.82 -5.85 18.45
C ALA A 34 3.34 -5.69 18.60
N ILE A 35 3.81 -4.71 19.37
CA ILE A 35 5.25 -4.46 19.59
C ILE A 35 5.87 -5.57 20.43
N GLU A 36 5.16 -6.09 21.44
CA GLU A 36 5.66 -7.20 22.25
C GLU A 36 5.84 -8.48 21.44
N LEU A 37 5.02 -8.70 20.40
CA LEU A 37 5.13 -9.87 19.53
C LEU A 37 6.33 -9.76 18.56
N LEU A 38 6.76 -8.55 18.20
CA LEU A 38 7.88 -8.35 17.28
C LEU A 38 9.20 -8.94 17.80
N LYS A 39 9.38 -9.06 19.12
CA LYS A 39 10.59 -9.66 19.71
C LYS A 39 10.73 -11.16 19.40
N TYR A 40 9.67 -11.83 18.96
CA TYR A 40 9.68 -13.23 18.54
C TYR A 40 9.87 -13.41 17.03
N ALA A 41 9.77 -12.31 16.26
CA ALA A 41 9.80 -12.37 14.81
C ALA A 41 11.23 -12.14 14.29
N ASP A 42 11.72 -13.08 13.47
CA ASP A 42 12.99 -12.93 12.78
C ASP A 42 12.92 -11.88 11.65
N SER A 43 11.73 -11.63 11.12
CA SER A 43 11.48 -10.63 10.07
C SER A 43 10.11 -10.00 10.25
N THR A 44 10.03 -8.69 10.04
CA THR A 44 8.80 -7.92 10.23
C THR A 44 8.31 -7.37 8.90
N ILE A 45 7.05 -7.68 8.53
CA ILE A 45 6.41 -7.11 7.34
C ILE A 45 5.38 -6.08 7.78
N TYR A 46 5.63 -4.81 7.44
CA TYR A 46 4.73 -3.70 7.72
C TYR A 46 3.90 -3.34 6.49
N VAL A 47 2.60 -3.60 6.56
CA VAL A 47 1.67 -3.43 5.44
C VAL A 47 1.02 -2.05 5.49
N LEU A 48 1.14 -1.30 4.39
CA LEU A 48 0.53 0.01 4.18
C LEU A 48 -0.49 -0.08 3.06
N ARG A 49 -1.68 0.48 3.27
CA ARG A 49 -2.71 0.53 2.23
C ARG A 49 -2.69 1.88 1.51
N GLN A 50 -2.58 1.87 0.18
CA GLN A 50 -2.57 3.10 -0.60
C GLN A 50 -3.85 3.92 -0.35
N ALA A 51 -3.68 5.24 -0.18
CA ALA A 51 -4.77 6.20 0.01
C ALA A 51 -5.68 5.92 1.23
N TYR A 52 -5.23 5.07 2.17
CA TYR A 52 -5.92 4.76 3.41
C TYR A 52 -5.01 4.96 4.62
N SER A 53 -3.84 4.31 4.62
CA SER A 53 -2.87 4.45 5.70
C SER A 53 -2.34 5.88 5.77
N GLN A 54 -2.33 6.46 6.98
CA GLN A 54 -1.89 7.83 7.19
C GLN A 54 -0.36 7.92 7.09
N LYS A 55 0.14 8.99 6.44
CA LYS A 55 1.60 9.21 6.30
C LYS A 55 2.32 9.29 7.65
N GLY A 56 1.66 9.71 8.73
CA GLY A 56 2.24 9.74 10.07
C GLY A 56 2.64 8.36 10.59
N MET A 57 1.96 7.28 10.16
CA MET A 57 2.29 5.91 10.56
C MET A 57 3.66 5.47 10.05
N LEU A 58 4.06 5.93 8.87
CA LEU A 58 5.41 5.71 8.33
C LEU A 58 6.49 6.35 9.20
N LYS A 59 6.24 7.56 9.72
CA LYS A 59 7.19 8.20 10.63
C LYS A 59 7.35 7.41 11.92
N MET A 60 6.23 6.98 12.51
CA MET A 60 6.24 6.21 13.75
C MET A 60 6.99 4.88 13.58
N ILE A 61 6.74 4.10 12.52
CA ILE A 61 7.44 2.83 12.31
C ILE A 61 8.93 3.05 12.05
N ASN A 62 9.29 4.11 11.30
CA ASN A 62 10.67 4.48 11.06
C ASN A 62 11.41 4.89 12.35
N ASP A 63 10.76 5.66 13.22
CA ASP A 63 11.33 6.05 14.51
C ASP A 63 11.59 4.80 15.39
N LYS A 64 10.70 3.81 15.38
CA LYS A 64 10.89 2.53 16.09
C LYS A 64 12.03 1.70 15.52
N TYR A 65 12.15 1.67 14.19
CA TYR A 65 13.25 0.99 13.51
C TYR A 65 14.61 1.64 13.84
N ILE A 66 14.71 2.97 13.79
CA ILE A 66 15.94 3.70 14.15
C ILE A 66 16.33 3.47 15.61
N LYS A 67 15.35 3.38 16.51
CA LYS A 67 15.56 3.04 17.93
C LYS A 67 15.89 1.56 18.18
N GLN A 68 15.94 0.73 17.13
CA GLN A 68 16.17 -0.71 17.21
C GLN A 68 15.10 -1.45 18.03
N GLU A 69 13.92 -0.85 18.20
CA GLU A 69 12.75 -1.51 18.79
C GLU A 69 12.14 -2.54 17.81
N ILE A 70 12.49 -2.43 16.52
CA ILE A 70 12.06 -3.33 15.44
C ILE A 70 13.28 -3.62 14.58
N SER A 71 13.54 -4.89 14.31
CA SER A 71 14.59 -5.36 13.41
C SER A 71 13.99 -5.95 12.12
N ASN A 72 14.80 -6.04 11.07
CA ASN A 72 14.45 -6.72 9.81
C ASN A 72 13.10 -6.27 9.22
N LEU A 73 12.88 -4.95 9.23
CA LEU A 73 11.64 -4.34 8.77
C LEU A 73 11.60 -4.27 7.24
N SER A 74 10.57 -4.89 6.67
CA SER A 74 10.18 -4.77 5.26
C SER A 74 8.83 -4.06 5.16
N ILE A 75 8.64 -3.25 4.12
CA ILE A 75 7.39 -2.52 3.90
C ILE A 75 6.69 -3.06 2.66
N VAL A 76 5.39 -3.36 2.78
CA VAL A 76 4.54 -3.77 1.67
C VAL A 76 3.48 -2.72 1.43
N LEU A 77 3.45 -2.15 0.21
CA LEU A 77 2.35 -1.30 -0.22
C LEU A 77 1.24 -2.16 -0.84
N ASN A 78 0.12 -2.26 -0.14
CA ASN A 78 -1.06 -3.02 -0.52
C ASN A 78 -2.18 -2.13 -1.10
N ASP A 79 -3.14 -2.75 -1.79
CA ASP A 79 -4.27 -2.12 -2.49
C ASP A 79 -3.80 -1.02 -3.45
N PHE A 80 -2.72 -1.32 -4.19
CA PHE A 80 -2.14 -0.36 -5.12
C PHE A 80 -3.08 -0.14 -6.32
N LYS A 81 -3.53 1.10 -6.49
CA LYS A 81 -4.36 1.59 -7.58
C LYS A 81 -3.58 2.63 -8.38
N VAL A 82 -3.37 2.32 -9.66
CA VAL A 82 -2.84 3.26 -10.63
C VAL A 82 -3.89 4.34 -10.87
N LYS A 83 -3.62 5.58 -10.44
CA LYS A 83 -4.42 6.73 -10.87
C LYS A 83 -4.00 7.08 -12.30
N SER A 84 -4.65 6.48 -13.29
CA SER A 84 -4.52 6.89 -14.69
C SER A 84 -5.08 8.32 -14.85
N LYS A 85 -4.24 9.34 -14.70
CA LYS A 85 -4.60 10.73 -14.97
C LYS A 85 -4.11 11.28 -16.31
N TYR A 86 -3.24 10.56 -17.02
CA TYR A 86 -2.76 10.98 -18.34
C TYR A 86 -2.48 9.76 -19.22
N GLY A 87 -3.42 9.45 -20.09
CA GLY A 87 -3.18 8.58 -21.24
C GLY A 87 -2.58 9.40 -22.37
N TYR A 88 -1.25 9.56 -22.36
CA TYR A 88 -0.50 9.74 -23.60
C TYR A 88 0.07 8.36 -23.92
N GLY A 89 -0.35 7.83 -25.08
CA GLY A 89 -0.08 6.46 -25.48
C GLY A 89 1.39 6.19 -25.76
N TYR A 90 1.80 4.96 -25.50
CA TYR A 90 2.55 4.16 -26.46
C TYR A 90 2.13 2.71 -26.27
N GLY A 91 1.38 2.21 -27.26
CA GLY A 91 0.92 0.84 -27.30
C GLY A 91 2.01 -0.10 -27.81
N TYR A 92 2.13 -1.25 -27.17
CA TYR A 92 2.45 -2.50 -27.84
C TYR A 92 1.50 -3.56 -27.27
N GLY A 93 0.61 -4.04 -28.13
CA GLY A 93 -0.53 -4.85 -27.77
C GLY A 93 -0.26 -6.34 -27.81
N TYR A 94 -0.89 -7.05 -26.88
CA TYR A 94 -1.50 -8.37 -26.96
C TYR A 94 -2.59 -8.33 -25.87
N GLY A 95 -3.88 -8.16 -26.14
CA GLY A 95 -4.72 -8.97 -27.00
C GLY A 95 -5.48 -9.96 -26.12
N TYR A 96 -6.66 -9.59 -25.59
CA TYR A 96 -7.83 -10.45 -25.39
C TYR A 96 -9.05 -9.59 -25.07
N GLY A 97 -10.06 -9.70 -25.93
CA GLY A 97 -11.19 -8.80 -25.99
C GLY A 97 -12.31 -9.12 -25.01
N TYR A 98 -13.11 -8.10 -24.70
CA TYR A 98 -14.56 -8.23 -24.59
C TYR A 98 -15.18 -6.90 -25.00
N GLY A 99 -15.91 -6.93 -26.11
CA GLY A 99 -16.42 -5.75 -26.77
C GLY A 99 -17.56 -5.07 -26.02
N LYS A 100 -17.69 -3.75 -26.26
CA LYS A 100 -18.97 -3.13 -26.63
C LYS A 100 -18.75 -1.65 -26.99
N TYR A 101 -19.23 -1.29 -28.20
CA TYR A 101 -19.42 0.07 -28.74
C TYR A 101 -18.18 0.82 -29.24
N SER A 102 -17.69 0.38 -30.39
CA SER A 102 -17.12 1.28 -31.40
C SER A 102 -18.28 2.03 -32.06
N ASN A 103 -18.45 3.31 -31.73
CA ASN A 103 -19.17 4.26 -32.59
C ASN A 103 -18.15 5.31 -33.02
N GLY A 104 -17.85 5.25 -34.31
CA GLY A 104 -16.88 6.10 -34.96
C GLY A 104 -17.30 7.56 -35.06
N TYR A 105 -16.27 8.39 -35.22
CA TYR A 105 -16.22 9.66 -35.91
C TYR A 105 -17.33 10.67 -35.63
N HIS A 106 -17.01 11.67 -34.80
CA HIS A 106 -17.21 13.06 -35.20
C HIS A 106 -16.13 13.92 -34.55
N GLU A 107 -15.19 14.35 -35.39
CA GLU A 107 -14.29 15.45 -35.16
C GLU A 107 -15.14 16.69 -34.84
N ASN A 108 -14.99 17.22 -33.64
CA ASN A 108 -15.47 18.56 -33.30
C ASN A 108 -14.39 19.20 -32.45
N GLU A 109 -13.53 19.95 -33.13
CA GLU A 109 -12.65 20.95 -32.55
C GLU A 109 -13.44 21.82 -31.57
N LYS A 110 -13.26 21.59 -30.27
CA LYS A 110 -13.74 22.56 -29.27
C LYS A 110 -12.81 23.77 -29.35
N LYS A 111 -13.23 24.75 -30.16
CA LYS A 111 -12.62 26.08 -30.27
C LYS A 111 -12.38 26.64 -28.86
N SER A 112 -11.10 26.92 -28.60
CA SER A 112 -10.61 27.47 -27.34
C SER A 112 -11.34 28.77 -26.99
N PHE A 113 -11.75 28.89 -25.72
CA PHE A 113 -12.40 30.05 -25.09
C PHE A 113 -11.70 31.38 -25.42
N LEU A 114 -10.39 31.35 -25.65
CA LEU A 114 -9.58 32.51 -26.03
C LEU A 114 -10.02 33.12 -27.37
N SER A 115 -10.46 32.29 -28.33
CA SER A 115 -10.86 32.77 -29.67
C SER A 115 -12.16 33.58 -29.69
N GLN A 116 -13.03 33.44 -28.69
CA GLN A 116 -14.24 34.27 -28.54
C GLN A 116 -13.97 35.62 -27.87
N ILE A 117 -12.94 35.70 -27.01
CA ILE A 117 -12.59 36.93 -26.27
C ILE A 117 -11.87 37.93 -27.18
N PHE A 118 -11.03 37.46 -28.12
CA PHE A 118 -10.29 38.36 -29.03
C PHE A 118 -11.09 38.88 -30.23
N LYS A 119 -12.34 38.45 -30.44
CA LYS A 119 -13.16 38.86 -31.59
C LYS A 119 -14.16 40.00 -31.32
N ARG A 120 -14.23 40.51 -30.09
CA ARG A 120 -15.15 41.60 -29.72
C ARG A 120 -14.36 42.83 -29.29
N ASN A 121 -13.73 43.50 -30.28
CA ASN A 121 -13.31 44.91 -30.23
C ASN A 121 -12.88 45.33 -31.64
N LYS A 122 -13.88 45.61 -32.49
CA LYS A 122 -13.79 46.53 -33.62
C LYS A 122 -15.17 47.13 -33.85
#